data_AF-A0A538JKU3-F1
#
_entry.id   AF-A0A538JKU3-F1
#
_cell.length_a   1.000
_cell.length_b   1.000
_cell.length_c   1.000
_cell.angle_alpha   90.00
_cell.angle_beta   90.00
_cell.angle_gamma   90.00
#
_symmetry.space_group_name_H-M   'P 1'
#
loop_
_entity.id
_entity.type
_entity.pdbx_description
1 polymer ?
#
loop_
_entity_poly.entity_id
_entity_poly.type
_entity_poly.pdbx_seq_one_letter_code
_entity_poly.pdbx_strand_id
1 'polypeptide(L)'
;YGALVAAIADSDVAVEVSTAGLHKPVRELYPHPEFLAACHARDIPVTLASDAHSPDLVGRDFDRALELLGSVGYDTVTVFERRRGRQVPLG
;
A
#
# COMPACT_ATOMS: atom_id res chain seq x y z
N TYR A 1 -5.82 1.56 15.68
CA TYR A 1 -6.14 2.43 14.53
C TYR A 1 -7.64 2.64 14.25
N GLY A 2 -8.57 2.34 15.18
CA GLY A 2 -10.00 2.20 14.86
C GLY A 2 -10.69 3.41 14.20
N ALA A 3 -10.58 4.62 14.78
CA ALA A 3 -11.25 5.81 14.24
C ALA A 3 -10.69 6.22 12.86
N LEU A 4 -9.37 6.15 12.68
CA LEU A 4 -8.71 6.45 11.40
C LEU A 4 -9.13 5.46 10.31
N VAL A 5 -9.08 4.16 10.61
CA VAL A 5 -9.48 3.11 9.67
C VAL A 5 -10.96 3.22 9.32
N ALA A 6 -11.83 3.56 10.28
CA ALA A 6 -13.24 3.79 10.01
C ALA A 6 -13.44 4.96 9.02
N ALA A 7 -12.77 6.08 9.24
CA ALA A 7 -12.85 7.22 8.32
C ALA A 7 -12.33 6.88 6.91
N ILE A 8 -11.28 6.05 6.81
CA ILE A 8 -10.77 5.61 5.51
C ILE A 8 -11.77 4.67 4.83
N ALA A 9 -12.35 3.70 5.55
CA ALA A 9 -13.37 2.80 5.01
C ALA A 9 -14.62 3.55 4.50
N ASP A 10 -14.96 4.67 5.14
CA ASP A 10 -16.07 5.54 4.74
C ASP A 10 -15.70 6.47 3.56
N SER A 11 -14.44 6.44 3.11
CA SER A 11 -13.94 7.19 1.97
C SER A 11 -13.59 6.26 0.82
N ASP A 12 -14.03 6.58 -0.40
CA ASP A 12 -13.75 5.80 -1.61
C ASP A 12 -12.27 5.99 -2.05
N VAL A 13 -11.34 5.50 -1.24
CA VAL A 13 -9.89 5.69 -1.37
C VAL A 13 -9.13 4.38 -1.16
N ALA A 14 -7.94 4.30 -1.76
CA ALA A 14 -6.96 3.26 -1.47
C ALA A 14 -5.84 3.81 -0.57
N VAL A 15 -5.30 2.97 0.31
CA VAL A 15 -4.12 3.29 1.11
C VAL A 15 -2.86 3.00 0.29
N GLU A 16 -1.95 3.94 0.22
CA GLU A 16 -0.66 3.74 -0.44
C GLU A 16 0.30 2.94 0.47
N VAL A 17 0.88 1.88 -0.08
CA VAL A 17 2.04 1.18 0.47
C VAL A 17 3.28 1.65 -0.27
N SER A 18 4.16 2.35 0.43
CA SER A 18 5.34 2.99 -0.14
C SER A 18 6.64 2.32 0.30
N THR A 19 7.51 2.02 -0.67
CA THR A 19 8.84 1.46 -0.42
C THR A 19 9.87 2.50 0.02
N ALA A 20 9.53 3.79 -0.07
CA ALA A 20 10.42 4.90 0.24
C ALA A 20 11.00 4.84 1.66
N GLY A 21 10.21 4.35 2.63
CA GLY A 21 10.60 4.29 4.03
C GLY A 21 11.80 3.37 4.30
N LEU A 22 12.06 2.38 3.44
CA LEU A 22 13.27 1.53 3.48
C LEU A 22 14.56 2.34 3.29
N HIS A 23 14.46 3.52 2.66
CA HIS A 23 15.59 4.42 2.39
C HIS A 23 15.57 5.69 3.24
N LYS A 24 14.63 5.78 4.18
CA LYS A 24 14.60 6.81 5.21
C LYS A 24 15.16 6.24 6.52
N PRO A 25 15.45 7.07 7.54
CA PRO A 25 15.96 6.57 8.82
C PRO A 25 15.09 5.52 9.51
N VAL A 26 13.77 5.49 9.22
CA VAL A 26 12.85 4.48 9.76
C VAL A 26 13.16 3.06 9.26
N ARG A 27 13.68 2.90 8.04
CA ARG A 27 14.05 1.61 7.44
C ARG A 27 12.92 0.58 7.39
N GLU A 28 11.69 1.06 7.25
CA GLU A 28 10.47 0.27 7.21
C GLU A 28 9.61 0.70 6.02
N LEU A 29 8.77 -0.20 5.51
CA LEU A 29 7.74 0.18 4.55
C LEU A 29 6.73 1.13 5.22
N TYR A 30 6.15 2.02 4.43
CA TYR A 30 4.98 2.78 4.85
C TYR A 30 3.71 2.15 4.27
N PRO A 31 2.60 2.14 5.00
CA PRO A 31 2.48 2.39 6.44
C PRO A 31 3.01 1.21 7.26
N HIS A 32 3.05 1.37 8.59
CA HIS A 32 3.42 0.29 9.51
C HIS A 32 2.52 -0.96 9.32
N PRO A 33 3.07 -2.20 9.38
CA PRO A 33 2.31 -3.43 9.13
C PRO A 33 1.02 -3.60 9.95
N GLU A 34 1.01 -3.17 11.21
CA GLU A 34 -0.20 -3.23 12.04
C GLU A 34 -1.34 -2.32 11.55
N PHE A 35 -1.00 -1.17 10.95
CA PHE A 35 -2.00 -0.30 10.35
C PHE A 35 -2.56 -0.93 9.08
N LEU A 36 -1.67 -1.51 8.25
CA LEU A 36 -2.03 -2.22 7.05
C LEU A 36 -2.96 -3.42 7.36
N ALA A 37 -2.69 -4.18 8.43
CA ALA A 37 -3.56 -5.25 8.90
C ALA A 37 -4.93 -4.74 9.38
N ALA A 38 -4.97 -3.58 10.04
CA ALA A 38 -6.23 -2.95 10.43
C ALA A 38 -7.04 -2.46 9.21
N CYS A 39 -6.37 -1.99 8.15
CA CYS A 39 -7.00 -1.65 6.88
C CYS A 39 -7.56 -2.89 6.17
N HIS A 40 -6.79 -3.98 6.12
CA HIS A 40 -7.20 -5.24 5.52
C HIS A 40 -8.47 -5.80 6.18
N ALA A 41 -8.53 -5.77 7.52
CA ALA A 41 -9.70 -6.23 8.27
C ALA A 41 -11.00 -5.43 8.02
N ARG A 42 -10.92 -4.33 7.24
CA ARG A 42 -12.06 -3.50 6.83
C ARG A 42 -12.21 -3.43 5.30
N ASP A 43 -11.56 -4.35 4.57
CA ASP A 43 -11.59 -4.43 3.12
C ASP A 43 -11.12 -3.14 2.41
N ILE A 44 -10.26 -2.35 3.07
CA ILE A 44 -9.74 -1.12 2.50
C ILE A 44 -8.70 -1.47 1.43
N PRO A 45 -8.88 -1.01 0.17
CA PRO A 45 -7.97 -1.31 -0.91
C PRO A 45 -6.61 -0.64 -0.72
N VAL A 46 -5.59 -1.21 -1.35
CA VAL A 46 -4.21 -0.71 -1.31
C VAL A 46 -3.69 -0.40 -2.72
N THR A 47 -2.73 0.52 -2.82
CA THR A 47 -1.93 0.80 -4.03
C THR A 47 -0.44 0.82 -3.68
N LEU A 48 0.44 0.72 -4.68
CA LEU A 48 1.89 0.71 -4.50
C LEU A 48 2.52 2.04 -4.96
N ALA A 49 3.58 2.46 -4.29
CA ALA A 49 4.43 3.57 -4.71
C ALA A 49 5.90 3.34 -4.30
N SER A 50 6.85 3.82 -5.11
CA SER A 50 8.27 3.87 -4.70
C SER A 50 8.71 5.27 -4.28
N ASP A 51 7.85 6.28 -4.43
CA ASP A 51 8.16 7.71 -4.22
C ASP A 51 9.46 8.12 -4.97
N ALA A 52 9.59 7.63 -6.20
CA ALA A 52 10.78 7.83 -7.02
C ALA A 52 10.94 9.31 -7.41
N HIS A 53 12.07 9.90 -7.03
CA HIS A 53 12.48 11.24 -7.45
C HIS A 53 13.53 11.21 -8.59
N SER A 54 13.88 10.02 -9.08
CA SER A 54 14.68 9.78 -10.28
C SER A 54 14.23 8.50 -10.99
N PRO A 55 14.44 8.37 -12.32
CA PRO A 55 13.97 7.21 -13.08
C PRO A 55 14.46 5.86 -12.56
N ASP A 56 15.71 5.79 -12.09
CA ASP A 56 16.32 4.54 -11.60
C ASP A 56 15.69 4.03 -10.28
N LEU A 57 14.83 4.81 -9.64
CA LEU A 57 14.14 4.46 -8.39
C LEU A 57 12.69 4.01 -8.63
N VAL A 58 12.20 4.04 -9.87
CA VAL A 58 10.84 3.60 -10.19
C VAL A 58 10.69 2.11 -9.88
N GLY A 59 9.71 1.77 -9.06
CA GLY A 59 9.44 0.37 -8.67
C GLY A 59 10.49 -0.25 -7.75
N ARG A 60 11.43 0.54 -7.22
CA ARG A 60 12.47 0.06 -6.30
C ARG A 60 11.84 -0.65 -5.10
N ASP A 61 12.33 -1.86 -4.83
CA ASP A 61 11.95 -2.73 -3.71
C ASP A 61 10.45 -3.11 -3.64
N PHE A 62 9.75 -3.12 -4.79
CA PHE A 62 8.34 -3.53 -4.85
C PHE A 62 8.11 -4.97 -4.40
N ASP A 63 9.08 -5.87 -4.62
CA ASP A 63 9.08 -7.23 -4.09
C ASP A 63 8.84 -7.25 -2.57
N ARG A 64 9.48 -6.34 -1.82
CA ARG A 64 9.31 -6.22 -0.37
C ARG A 64 7.91 -5.75 0.01
N ALA A 65 7.32 -4.85 -0.77
CA ALA A 65 5.94 -4.40 -0.56
C ALA A 65 4.92 -5.51 -0.85
N LEU A 66 5.13 -6.28 -1.92
CA LEU A 66 4.28 -7.43 -2.28
C LEU A 66 4.34 -8.52 -1.20
N GLU A 67 5.54 -8.84 -0.68
CA GLU A 67 5.71 -9.77 0.44
C GLU A 67 4.95 -9.31 1.68
N LEU A 68 5.04 -8.03 2.05
CA LEU A 68 4.30 -7.47 3.18
C LEU A 68 2.78 -7.58 2.95
N LEU A 69 2.28 -7.17 1.78
CA LEU A 69 0.86 -7.24 1.44
C LEU A 69 0.32 -8.66 1.54
N GLY A 70 1.01 -9.64 0.96
CA GLY A 70 0.64 -11.05 1.05
C GLY A 70 0.68 -11.57 2.49
N SER A 71 1.67 -11.15 3.29
CA SER A 71 1.75 -11.55 4.71
C SER A 71 0.59 -11.02 5.57
N VAL A 72 -0.01 -9.88 5.18
CA VAL A 72 -1.17 -9.28 5.84
C VAL A 72 -2.49 -9.93 5.39
N GLY A 73 -2.52 -10.52 4.19
CA GLY A 73 -3.70 -11.21 3.63
C GLY A 73 -4.29 -10.52 2.40
N TYR A 74 -3.69 -9.44 1.89
CA TYR A 74 -4.10 -8.88 0.61
C TYR A 74 -3.78 -9.88 -0.52
N ASP A 75 -4.69 -9.98 -1.49
CA ASP A 75 -4.52 -10.79 -2.72
C ASP A 75 -4.44 -9.91 -3.99
N THR A 76 -4.78 -8.63 -3.87
CA THR A 76 -4.81 -7.68 -4.99
C THR A 76 -4.26 -6.31 -4.61
N VAL A 77 -3.83 -5.56 -5.62
CA VAL A 77 -3.57 -4.12 -5.56
C VAL A 77 -4.52 -3.36 -6.47
N THR A 78 -4.79 -2.12 -6.11
CA THR A 78 -5.60 -1.19 -6.89
C THR A 78 -4.71 -0.40 -7.83
N VAL A 79 -4.98 -0.49 -9.12
CA VAL A 79 -4.41 0.39 -10.14
C VAL A 79 -5.45 1.39 -10.59
N PHE A 80 -5.03 2.62 -10.92
CA PHE A 80 -5.93 3.68 -11.33
C PHE A 80 -5.71 4.05 -12.80
N GLU A 81 -6.78 4.01 -13.59
CA GLU A 81 -6.81 4.53 -14.96
C GLU A 81 -7.94 5.55 -15.06
N ARG A 82 -7.64 6.79 -15.50
CA ARG A 82 -8.64 7.86 -15.61
C ARG A 82 -9.48 8.03 -14.33
N ARG A 83 -8.81 7.97 -13.17
CA ARG A 83 -9.41 8.06 -11.82
C ARG A 83 -10.38 6.92 -11.47
N ARG A 84 -10.34 5.80 -12.20
CA ARG A 84 -11.11 4.60 -11.89
C ARG A 84 -10.17 3.52 -11.38
N GLY A 85 -10.44 3.03 -10.17
CA GLY A 85 -9.71 1.92 -9.57
C GLY A 85 -10.10 0.58 -10.20
N ARG A 86 -9.11 -0.27 -10.43
CA ARG A 86 -9.28 -1.68 -10.82
C ARG A 86 -8.37 -2.54 -9.95
N GLN A 87 -8.91 -3.64 -9.42
CA GLN A 87 -8.11 -4.63 -8.70
C GLN A 87 -7.29 -5.47 -9.70
N VAL A 88 -6.02 -5.70 -9.36
CA VAL A 88 -5.07 -6.54 -10.08
C VAL A 88 -4.47 -7.53 -9.08
N PRO A 89 -4.37 -8.83 -9.39
CA PRO A 89 -3.72 -9.80 -8.51
C PRO A 89 -2.31 -9.34 -8.10
N LEU A 90 -1.95 -9.61 -6.84
CA LEU A 90 -0.55 -9.66 -6.45
C LEU A 90 0.10 -10.76 -7.30
N GLY A 91 1.22 -10.43 -7.94
CA GLY A 91 1.85 -11.24 -8.99
C GLY A 91 2.08 -12.70 -8.64
#